data_AF-A0A538IDJ1-F1
#
_entry.id   AF-A0A538IDJ1-F1
#
_cell.length_a   1.000
_cell.length_b   1.000
_cell.length_c   1.000
_cell.angle_alpha   90.00
_cell.angle_beta   90.00
_cell.angle_gamma   90.00
#
_symmetry.space_group_name_H-M   'P 1'
#
loop_
_entity.id
_entity.type
_entity.pdbx_description
1 polymer ?
#
loop_
_entity_poly.entity_id
_entity_poly.type
_entity_poly.pdbx_seq_one_letter_code
_entity_poly.pdbx_strand_id
1 'polypeptide(L)'
;MRLLAFSDVHRDRRQAKRMLVVVETPTVLVPGNNETDDALREACRGWKAATVLHGESTEIDGVEFFGLGGGIPTTPWPWSFDLTEEEAAAKLEGCPDDCVLVVHSPPKGHVDGGRRALGSESILRTVEQRHPRVVVCGHIHESGGEE
;
A
#
# COMPACT_ATOMS: atom_id res chain seq x y z
N MET A 1 3.86 -2.47 15.95
CA MET A 1 3.88 -2.50 14.48
C MET A 1 4.08 -1.09 13.95
N ARG A 2 4.99 -0.87 13.01
CA ARG A 2 5.07 0.40 12.25
C ARG A 2 4.65 0.10 10.82
N LEU A 3 3.74 0.92 10.30
CA LEU A 3 3.35 0.86 8.90
C LEU A 3 4.17 1.91 8.15
N LEU A 4 4.80 1.53 7.05
CA LEU A 4 5.57 2.44 6.21
C LEU A 4 5.06 2.33 4.77
N ALA A 5 4.38 3.37 4.30
CA ALA A 5 4.05 3.54 2.89
C ALA A 5 5.24 4.19 2.17
N PHE A 6 5.88 3.41 1.30
CA PHE A 6 7.07 3.83 0.56
C PHE A 6 6.63 4.60 -0.68
N SER A 7 6.48 5.91 -0.58
CA SER A 7 6.19 6.76 -1.76
C SER A 7 7.40 7.55 -2.27
N ASP A 8 8.58 7.52 -1.63
CA ASP A 8 9.66 8.46 -1.97
C ASP A 8 11.12 7.98 -1.76
N VAL A 9 11.49 6.78 -2.25
CA VAL A 9 12.90 6.29 -2.20
C VAL A 9 13.75 6.83 -3.36
N HIS A 10 13.33 7.90 -4.04
CA HIS A 10 14.10 8.43 -5.15
C HIS A 10 15.24 9.36 -4.76
N ARG A 11 15.42 9.73 -3.47
CA ARG A 11 16.55 10.57 -3.04
C ARG A 11 17.74 9.87 -2.40
N ASP A 12 17.59 8.72 -1.74
CA ASP A 12 18.75 7.93 -1.30
C ASP A 12 18.41 6.47 -0.95
N ARG A 13 18.50 5.57 -1.94
CA ARG A 13 18.32 4.12 -1.78
C ARG A 13 19.23 3.50 -0.71
N ARG A 14 20.37 4.11 -0.39
CA ARG A 14 21.30 3.60 0.64
C ARG A 14 20.94 4.07 2.04
N GLN A 15 20.33 5.25 2.18
CA GLN A 15 19.92 5.79 3.47
C GLN A 15 18.62 5.16 3.97
N ALA A 16 17.64 4.93 3.08
CA ALA A 16 16.43 4.18 3.42
C ALA A 16 16.77 2.77 3.92
N LYS A 17 17.61 2.01 3.20
CA LYS A 17 18.09 0.69 3.66
C LYS A 17 18.74 0.74 5.05
N ARG A 18 19.54 1.76 5.37
CA ARG A 18 20.22 1.86 6.67
C ARG A 18 19.30 2.23 7.84
N MET A 19 18.25 3.03 7.61
CA MET A 19 17.27 3.36 8.67
C MET A 19 16.28 2.23 8.96
N LEU A 20 16.00 1.39 7.96
CA LEU A 20 15.00 0.33 8.05
C LEU A 20 15.55 -0.97 8.65
N VAL A 21 16.81 -1.30 8.36
CA VAL A 21 17.47 -2.52 8.86
C VAL A 21 17.64 -2.54 10.39
N VAL A 22 17.50 -1.39 11.07
CA VAL A 22 17.56 -1.29 12.54
C VAL A 22 16.20 -1.61 13.20
N VAL A 23 15.14 -1.81 12.42
CA VAL A 23 13.80 -2.08 12.97
C VAL A 23 13.59 -3.58 13.11
N GLU A 24 13.57 -4.05 14.37
CA GLU A 24 13.24 -5.44 14.75
C GLU A 24 11.73 -5.68 14.84
N THR A 25 10.91 -4.64 14.80
CA THR A 25 9.45 -4.74 14.87
C THR A 25 8.87 -5.24 13.54
N PRO A 26 7.91 -6.19 13.54
CA PRO A 26 7.18 -6.58 12.34
C PRO A 26 6.64 -5.36 11.59
N THR A 27 6.93 -5.32 10.29
CA THR A 27 6.66 -4.20 9.39
C THR A 27 6.00 -4.74 8.12
N VAL A 28 4.82 -4.24 7.81
CA VAL A 28 4.11 -4.50 6.55
C VAL A 28 4.38 -3.37 5.57
N LEU A 29 4.67 -3.72 4.33
CA LEU A 29 4.94 -2.79 3.23
C LEU A 29 4.09 -3.17 2.02
N VAL A 30 3.69 -2.16 1.25
CA VAL A 30 3.10 -2.31 -0.07
C VAL A 30 3.87 -1.42 -1.05
N PRO A 31 4.00 -1.79 -2.34
CA PRO A 31 4.67 -0.94 -3.32
C PRO A 31 3.92 0.37 -3.51
N GLY A 32 4.65 1.48 -3.61
CA GLY A 32 4.12 2.73 -4.13
C GLY A 32 3.96 2.71 -5.65
N ASN A 33 3.67 3.86 -6.24
CA ASN A 33 3.64 4.01 -7.70
C ASN A 33 5.02 4.39 -8.29
N ASN A 34 6.02 4.66 -7.43
CA ASN A 34 7.38 5.01 -7.84
C ASN A 34 8.32 3.79 -7.98
N GLU A 35 7.86 2.62 -7.57
CA GLU A 35 8.62 1.38 -7.64
C GLU A 35 7.70 0.20 -7.92
N THR A 36 8.22 -0.82 -8.62
CA THR A 36 7.50 -2.06 -8.84
C THR A 36 7.52 -2.95 -7.60
N ASP A 37 6.58 -3.89 -7.50
CA ASP A 37 6.58 -4.93 -6.47
C ASP A 37 7.95 -5.65 -6.37
N ASP A 38 8.49 -6.08 -7.52
CA ASP A 38 9.81 -6.74 -7.58
C ASP A 38 10.94 -5.85 -7.02
N ALA A 39 10.93 -4.55 -7.32
CA ALA A 39 11.95 -3.62 -6.86
C ALA A 39 11.88 -3.42 -5.34
N LEU A 40 10.67 -3.36 -4.77
CA LEU A 40 10.47 -3.27 -3.32
C LEU A 40 10.89 -4.57 -2.63
N ARG A 41 10.50 -5.73 -3.16
CA ARG A 41 10.92 -7.04 -2.62
C ARG A 41 12.44 -7.21 -2.63
N GLU A 42 13.11 -6.79 -3.70
CA GLU A 42 14.58 -6.76 -3.76
C GLU A 42 15.19 -5.80 -2.72
N ALA A 43 14.57 -4.64 -2.51
CA ALA A 43 15.03 -3.68 -1.52
C ALA A 43 14.89 -4.22 -0.09
N CYS A 44 13.85 -4.99 0.21
CA CYS A 44 13.60 -5.61 1.51
C CYS A 44 14.34 -6.94 1.70
N ARG A 45 15.04 -7.46 0.68
CA ARG A 45 15.78 -8.72 0.79
C ARG A 45 16.77 -8.68 1.97
N GLY A 46 16.63 -9.65 2.87
CA GLY A 46 17.46 -9.78 4.07
C GLY A 46 16.94 -9.04 5.31
N TRP A 47 15.90 -8.21 5.18
CA TRP A 47 15.23 -7.59 6.33
C TRP A 47 14.14 -8.53 6.86
N LYS A 48 14.49 -9.35 7.85
CA LYS A 48 13.63 -10.42 8.38
C LYS A 48 12.29 -9.96 8.96
N ALA A 49 12.21 -8.71 9.42
CA ALA A 49 11.00 -8.16 10.03
C ALA A 49 10.05 -7.51 9.00
N ALA A 50 10.44 -7.44 7.72
CA ALA A 50 9.65 -6.83 6.66
C ALA A 50 8.86 -7.89 5.87
N THR A 51 7.56 -7.64 5.72
CA THR A 51 6.66 -8.40 4.86
C THR A 51 6.11 -7.46 3.78
N VAL A 52 6.43 -7.75 2.52
CA VAL A 52 5.89 -7.00 1.36
C VAL A 52 4.65 -7.72 0.84
N LEU A 53 3.55 -6.99 0.72
CA LEU A 53 2.25 -7.47 0.24
C LEU A 53 1.81 -6.70 -1.01
N HIS A 54 1.26 -7.41 -1.98
CA HIS A 54 0.74 -6.87 -3.24
C HIS A 54 -0.33 -7.81 -3.86
N GLY A 55 -1.45 -7.95 -3.16
CA GLY A 55 -2.52 -8.92 -3.43
C GLY A 55 -2.44 -10.17 -2.54
N GLU A 56 -1.74 -10.09 -1.40
CA GLU A 56 -1.60 -11.18 -0.45
C GLU A 56 -1.89 -10.72 0.99
N SER A 57 -2.13 -11.67 1.90
CA SER A 57 -2.28 -11.45 3.33
C SER A 57 -1.11 -11.96 4.17
N THR A 58 -1.00 -11.45 5.39
CA THR A 58 -0.13 -11.99 6.44
C THR A 58 -0.79 -11.81 7.80
N GLU A 59 -0.50 -12.71 8.73
CA GLU A 59 -0.97 -12.60 10.12
C GLU A 59 0.18 -12.13 11.01
N ILE A 60 -0.07 -11.11 11.84
CA ILE A 60 0.86 -10.61 12.85
C ILE A 60 0.09 -10.49 14.17
N ASP A 61 0.54 -11.21 15.18
CA ASP A 61 -0.04 -11.22 16.54
C ASP A 61 -1.57 -11.47 16.55
N GLY A 62 -2.05 -12.39 15.69
CA GLY A 62 -3.49 -12.72 15.58
C GLY A 62 -4.33 -11.68 14.83
N VAL A 63 -3.71 -10.70 14.17
CA VAL A 63 -4.38 -9.73 13.31
C VAL A 63 -3.98 -9.99 11.86
N GLU A 64 -4.98 -10.13 10.99
CA GLU A 64 -4.74 -10.31 9.56
C GLU A 64 -4.57 -8.98 8.85
N PHE A 65 -3.55 -8.90 8.00
CA PHE A 65 -3.21 -7.76 7.18
C PHE A 65 -3.34 -8.16 5.73
N PHE A 66 -3.97 -7.32 4.91
CA PHE A 66 -4.02 -7.49 3.47
C PHE A 66 -3.42 -6.26 2.79
N GLY A 67 -2.57 -6.46 1.78
CA GLY A 67 -1.84 -5.36 1.16
C GLY A 67 -2.06 -5.25 -0.34
N LEU A 68 -2.33 -4.06 -0.85
CA LEU A 68 -2.30 -3.75 -2.28
C LEU A 68 -1.55 -2.43 -2.55
N GLY A 69 -0.50 -2.52 -3.35
CA GLY A 69 0.28 -1.36 -3.77
C GLY A 69 0.00 -0.90 -5.20
N GLY A 70 0.73 0.13 -5.64
CA GLY A 70 0.60 0.74 -6.97
C GLY A 70 -0.40 1.89 -7.05
N GLY A 71 -0.26 2.72 -8.09
CA GLY A 71 -1.20 3.78 -8.43
C GLY A 71 -2.49 3.21 -9.02
N ILE A 72 -3.64 3.59 -8.45
CA ILE A 72 -4.96 3.09 -8.83
C ILE A 72 -5.96 4.26 -8.74
N PRO A 73 -6.61 4.65 -9.86
CA PRO A 73 -6.48 4.08 -11.20
C PRO A 73 -5.17 4.49 -11.89
N THR A 74 -4.97 3.98 -13.11
CA THR A 74 -3.81 4.31 -13.93
C THR A 74 -3.65 5.81 -14.14
N THR A 75 -2.40 6.26 -14.02
CA THR A 75 -1.99 7.65 -14.17
C THR A 75 -1.39 7.86 -15.57
N PRO A 76 -1.34 9.11 -16.07
CA PRO A 76 -0.80 9.39 -17.41
C PRO A 76 0.74 9.38 -17.46
N TRP A 77 1.41 8.84 -16.44
CA TRP A 77 2.86 8.88 -16.31
C TRP A 77 3.48 7.52 -16.66
N PRO A 78 4.34 7.43 -17.68
CA PRO A 78 4.90 6.16 -18.14
C PRO A 78 5.88 5.51 -17.15
N TRP A 79 6.32 6.26 -16.14
CA TRP A 79 7.19 5.77 -15.07
C TRP A 79 6.42 5.17 -13.89
N SER A 80 5.10 5.36 -13.84
CA SER A 80 4.29 4.98 -12.69
C SER A 80 3.98 3.49 -12.70
N PHE A 81 4.22 2.82 -11.58
CA PHE A 81 3.73 1.47 -11.32
C PHE A 81 2.26 1.54 -10.94
N ASP A 82 1.40 1.37 -11.94
CA ASP A 82 -0.04 1.50 -11.80
C ASP A 82 -0.77 0.20 -12.14
N LEU A 83 -1.99 0.09 -11.61
CA LEU A 83 -2.95 -0.95 -11.94
C LEU A 83 -4.22 -0.31 -12.49
N THR A 84 -4.90 -1.00 -13.39
CA THR A 84 -6.30 -0.67 -13.69
C THR A 84 -7.19 -1.05 -12.51
N GLU A 85 -8.43 -0.52 -12.48
CA GLU A 85 -9.40 -0.91 -11.46
C GLU A 85 -9.74 -2.40 -11.54
N GLU A 86 -9.73 -2.99 -12.73
CA GLU A 86 -9.96 -4.43 -12.94
C GLU A 86 -8.81 -5.28 -12.37
N GLU A 87 -7.56 -4.87 -12.61
CA GLU A 87 -6.38 -5.55 -12.07
C GLU A 87 -6.33 -5.44 -10.54
N ALA A 88 -6.65 -4.26 -10.00
CA ALA A 88 -6.78 -4.03 -8.57
C ALA A 88 -7.89 -4.89 -7.96
N ALA A 89 -9.07 -4.92 -8.57
CA ALA A 89 -10.20 -5.75 -8.10
C ALA A 89 -9.86 -7.24 -8.08
N ALA A 90 -9.17 -7.74 -9.11
CA ALA A 90 -8.73 -9.14 -9.16
C ALA A 90 -7.75 -9.47 -8.02
N LYS A 91 -6.82 -8.56 -7.70
CA LYS A 91 -5.92 -8.72 -6.57
C LYS A 91 -6.63 -8.64 -5.22
N LEU A 92 -7.69 -7.84 -5.11
CA LEU A 92 -8.46 -7.65 -3.88
C LEU A 92 -9.45 -8.80 -3.59
N GLU A 93 -9.66 -9.73 -4.52
CA GLU A 93 -10.61 -10.83 -4.35
C GLU A 93 -10.32 -11.67 -3.10
N GLY A 94 -9.03 -11.90 -2.82
CA GLY A 94 -8.54 -12.62 -1.65
C GLY A 94 -8.51 -11.81 -0.35
N CYS A 95 -9.01 -10.58 -0.33
CA CYS A 95 -9.04 -9.74 0.87
C CYS A 95 -9.97 -10.37 1.93
N PRO A 96 -9.44 -10.70 3.13
CA PRO A 96 -10.23 -11.25 4.23
C PRO A 96 -11.19 -10.20 4.82
N ASP A 97 -12.29 -10.68 5.37
CA ASP A 97 -13.20 -9.86 6.17
C ASP A 97 -12.49 -9.44 7.48
N ASP A 98 -12.83 -8.26 8.04
CA ASP A 98 -12.29 -7.75 9.31
C ASP A 98 -10.74 -7.61 9.38
N CYS A 99 -10.04 -7.60 8.24
CA CYS A 99 -8.59 -7.40 8.20
C CYS A 99 -8.18 -5.94 8.44
N VAL A 100 -6.87 -5.70 8.59
CA VAL A 100 -6.28 -4.38 8.38
C VAL A 100 -5.87 -4.27 6.92
N LEU A 101 -6.53 -3.39 6.18
CA LEU A 101 -6.28 -3.17 4.76
C LEU A 101 -5.20 -2.10 4.58
N VAL A 102 -4.09 -2.46 3.94
CA VAL A 102 -2.96 -1.57 3.65
C VAL A 102 -2.93 -1.32 2.15
N VAL A 103 -3.14 -0.08 1.74
CA VAL A 103 -3.16 0.29 0.32
C VAL A 103 -2.21 1.45 0.02
N HIS A 104 -1.71 1.54 -1.20
CA HIS A 104 -1.06 2.77 -1.66
C HIS A 104 -2.13 3.81 -2.00
N SER A 105 -2.91 3.56 -3.06
CA SER A 105 -3.95 4.49 -3.51
C SER A 105 -5.12 4.56 -2.53
N PRO A 106 -5.68 5.76 -2.26
CA PRO A 106 -6.80 5.91 -1.34
C PRO A 106 -8.10 5.30 -1.92
N PRO A 107 -9.05 4.88 -1.08
CA PRO A 107 -10.41 4.59 -1.53
C PRO A 107 -11.05 5.86 -2.13
N LYS A 108 -11.86 5.71 -3.18
CA LYS A 108 -12.57 6.84 -3.79
C LYS A 108 -13.44 7.58 -2.77
N GLY A 109 -13.33 8.91 -2.75
CA GLY A 109 -14.07 9.78 -1.84
C GLY A 109 -13.53 9.83 -0.40
N HIS A 110 -12.44 9.12 -0.09
CA HIS A 110 -11.81 9.12 1.22
C HIS A 110 -10.35 9.54 1.12
N VAL A 111 -10.00 10.71 1.66
CA VAL A 111 -8.61 11.18 1.70
C VAL A 111 -7.96 11.22 0.30
N ASP A 112 -8.78 11.34 -0.75
CA ASP A 112 -8.38 11.44 -2.16
C ASP A 112 -8.34 12.91 -2.64
N GLY A 113 -8.39 13.85 -1.69
CA GLY A 113 -8.35 15.29 -1.90
C GLY A 113 -7.00 15.76 -2.44
N GLY A 114 -6.93 15.95 -3.75
CA GLY A 114 -5.80 16.54 -4.47
C GLY A 114 -6.28 17.18 -5.79
N ARG A 115 -5.36 17.65 -6.64
CA ARG A 115 -5.71 18.33 -7.92
C ARG A 115 -6.49 17.45 -8.91
N ARG A 116 -6.46 16.14 -8.74
CA ARG A 116 -7.30 15.15 -9.43
C ARG A 116 -7.66 14.13 -8.35
N ALA A 117 -8.93 14.06 -7.97
CA ALA A 117 -9.41 13.00 -7.08
C ALA A 117 -9.17 11.65 -7.78
N LEU A 118 -8.10 10.96 -7.38
CA LEU A 118 -7.63 9.71 -7.97
C LEU A 118 -7.84 8.55 -6.98
N GLY A 119 -8.88 8.62 -6.15
CA GLY A 119 -9.23 7.49 -5.30
C GLY A 119 -9.81 6.34 -6.12
N SER A 120 -9.54 5.12 -5.67
CA SER A 120 -9.91 3.89 -6.37
C SER A 120 -11.31 3.39 -6.00
N GLU A 121 -12.08 3.05 -7.02
CA GLU A 121 -13.41 2.43 -6.88
C GLU A 121 -13.33 0.98 -6.40
N SER A 122 -12.36 0.21 -6.91
CA SER A 122 -12.17 -1.18 -6.47
C SER A 122 -11.79 -1.26 -5.00
N ILE A 123 -10.92 -0.36 -4.52
CA ILE A 123 -10.56 -0.28 -3.11
C ILE A 123 -11.78 0.11 -2.26
N LEU A 124 -12.54 1.14 -2.65
CA LEU A 124 -13.77 1.52 -1.94
C LEU A 124 -14.74 0.35 -1.83
N ARG A 125 -14.98 -0.36 -2.94
CA ARG A 125 -15.87 -1.52 -2.95
C ARG A 125 -15.37 -2.63 -2.02
N THR A 126 -14.07 -2.89 -1.96
CA THR A 126 -13.50 -3.85 -1.01
C THR A 126 -13.74 -3.41 0.42
N VAL A 127 -13.58 -2.12 0.74
CA VAL A 127 -13.87 -1.59 2.09
C VAL A 127 -15.34 -1.80 2.46
N GLU A 128 -16.26 -1.53 1.54
CA GLU A 128 -17.71 -1.72 1.76
C GLU A 128 -18.10 -3.19 1.90
N GLN A 129 -17.40 -4.11 1.23
CA GLN A 129 -17.75 -5.54 1.23
C GLN A 129 -17.09 -6.33 2.35
N ARG A 130 -15.83 -6.02 2.65
CA ARG A 130 -14.99 -6.77 3.60
C ARG A 130 -14.98 -6.16 4.99
N HIS A 131 -15.46 -4.93 5.13
CA HIS A 131 -15.51 -4.20 6.40
C HIS A 131 -14.19 -4.26 7.18
N PRO A 132 -13.05 -3.89 6.57
CA PRO A 132 -11.77 -3.93 7.27
C PRO A 132 -11.82 -3.05 8.52
N ARG A 133 -11.16 -3.50 9.58
CA ARG A 133 -11.13 -2.80 10.88
C ARG A 133 -10.51 -1.42 10.75
N VAL A 134 -9.50 -1.31 9.89
CA VAL A 134 -8.78 -0.08 9.57
C VAL A 134 -8.32 -0.19 8.12
N VAL A 135 -8.44 0.91 7.38
CA VAL A 135 -7.80 1.10 6.08
C VAL A 135 -6.66 2.08 6.27
N VAL A 136 -5.45 1.71 5.86
CA VAL A 136 -4.32 2.61 5.83
C VAL A 136 -3.87 2.80 4.40
N CYS A 137 -4.03 4.02 3.90
CA CYS A 137 -3.63 4.40 2.56
C CYS A 137 -2.46 5.39 2.56
N GLY A 138 -1.71 5.46 1.46
CA GLY A 138 -0.72 6.49 1.25
C GLY A 138 -0.60 6.87 -0.22
N HIS A 139 -1.14 8.00 -0.65
CA HIS A 139 -0.82 8.56 -1.98
C HIS A 139 -0.85 10.08 -2.07
N ILE A 140 -1.24 10.81 -1.02
CA ILE A 140 -1.32 12.26 -1.08
C ILE A 140 -0.70 12.83 0.18
N HIS A 141 0.50 13.39 0.05
CA HIS A 141 1.28 14.00 1.15
C HIS A 141 0.58 15.20 1.82
N GLU A 142 -0.62 15.59 1.37
CA GLU A 142 -1.37 16.74 1.86
C GLU A 142 -2.61 16.40 2.73
N SER A 143 -3.00 15.12 2.87
CA SER A 143 -4.21 14.76 3.63
C SER A 143 -3.96 13.70 4.70
N GLY A 144 -3.10 13.99 5.67
CA GLY A 144 -2.96 13.16 6.87
C GLY A 144 -4.20 13.28 7.75
N GLY A 145 -5.18 12.39 7.56
CA GLY A 145 -6.28 12.15 8.50
C GLY A 145 -7.30 13.27 8.65
N GLU A 146 -8.09 13.54 7.60
CA GLU A 146 -9.36 14.26 7.74
C GLU A 146 -10.52 13.32 7.37
N GLU A 147 -11.45 13.16 8.33
CA GLU A 147 -12.76 12.50 8.18
C GLU A 147 -13.81 13.46 7.63
#